data_AF-A0A6V8E2D8-F1
#
_entry.id   AF-A0A6V8E2D8-F1
#
_cell.length_a   1.000
_cell.length_b   1.000
_cell.length_c   1.000
_cell.angle_alpha   90.00
_cell.angle_beta   90.00
_cell.angle_gamma   90.00
#
_symmetry.space_group_name_H-M   'P 1'
#
loop_
_entity.id
_entity.type
_entity.pdbx_description
1 polymer ?
#
loop_
_entity_poly.entity_id
_entity_poly.type
_entity_poly.pdbx_seq_one_letter_code
_entity_poly.pdbx_strand_id
1 'polypeptide(L)'
;MRCEAMMTIRFSELGDDIRADLQGKRWLLLSGEELLHATAALAFSELEDVLVAVDHRGSEVQIGLWMRATHLLLVDDDALANELRTTSGITRVIASKADVETHLW
;
A
#
# COMPACT_ATOMS: atom_id res chain seq x y z
N MET A 1 -7.08 9.27 24.76
CA MET A 1 -6.69 9.36 23.35
C MET A 1 -6.97 8.00 22.76
N ARG A 2 -8.12 7.82 22.09
CA ARG A 2 -8.53 6.50 21.61
C ARG A 2 -7.58 6.11 20.50
N CYS A 3 -6.87 4.99 20.67
CA CYS A 3 -6.38 4.22 19.55
C CYS A 3 -7.63 3.87 18.72
N GLU A 4 -7.98 4.69 17.73
CA GLU A 4 -8.65 4.16 16.56
C GLU A 4 -7.72 3.06 16.08
N ALA A 5 -8.10 1.80 16.26
CA ALA A 5 -7.46 0.75 15.49
C ALA A 5 -7.62 1.20 14.04
N MET A 6 -6.53 1.65 13.40
CA MET A 6 -6.58 2.07 12.02
C MET A 6 -7.30 0.96 11.27
N MET A 7 -8.41 1.31 10.61
CA MET A 7 -9.32 0.35 9.99
C MET A 7 -8.62 -0.26 8.77
N THR A 8 -7.66 -1.15 9.00
CA THR A 8 -6.82 -1.73 7.98
C THR A 8 -7.36 -3.09 7.56
N ILE A 9 -6.94 -3.53 6.37
CA ILE A 9 -7.07 -4.90 5.90
C ILE A 9 -5.83 -5.25 5.10
N ARG A 10 -5.27 -6.46 5.30
CA ARG A 10 -4.19 -6.97 4.46
C ARG A 10 -4.80 -7.63 3.22
N PHE A 11 -4.10 -7.55 2.10
CA PHE A 11 -4.54 -8.19 0.85
C PHE A 11 -4.82 -9.69 1.03
N SER A 12 -3.99 -10.38 1.80
CA SER A 12 -4.15 -11.79 2.14
C SER A 12 -5.38 -12.13 2.99
N GLU A 13 -6.07 -11.13 3.54
CA GLU A 13 -7.31 -11.29 4.32
C GLU A 13 -8.57 -11.06 3.48
N LEU A 14 -8.44 -10.61 2.24
CA LEU A 14 -9.58 -10.42 1.34
C LEU A 14 -10.18 -11.76 0.92
N GLY A 15 -11.51 -11.84 0.95
CA GLY A 15 -12.29 -12.96 0.46
C GLY A 15 -12.72 -12.81 -1.00
N ASP A 16 -13.77 -13.53 -1.36
CA ASP A 16 -14.29 -13.54 -2.74
C ASP A 16 -14.95 -12.21 -3.14
N ASP A 17 -15.55 -11.49 -2.18
CA ASP A 17 -16.16 -10.17 -2.40
C ASP A 17 -15.24 -9.04 -1.90
N ILE A 18 -14.18 -8.80 -2.67
CA ILE A 18 -13.14 -7.80 -2.40
C ILE A 18 -13.76 -6.42 -2.10
N ARG A 19 -14.80 -6.04 -2.84
CA ARG A 19 -15.40 -4.72 -2.69
C ARG A 19 -16.09 -4.60 -1.33
N ALA A 20 -16.86 -5.61 -0.93
CA ALA A 20 -17.50 -5.62 0.37
C ALA A 20 -16.48 -5.59 1.52
N ASP A 21 -15.37 -6.31 1.39
CA ASP A 21 -14.32 -6.38 2.42
C ASP A 21 -13.58 -5.05 2.62
N LEU A 22 -13.49 -4.23 1.58
CA LEU A 22 -12.89 -2.90 1.63
C LEU A 22 -13.80 -1.85 2.27
N GLN A 23 -15.11 -2.09 2.38
CA GLN A 23 -16.04 -1.09 2.91
C GLN A 23 -15.76 -0.75 4.39
N GLY A 24 -15.67 0.54 4.67
CA GLY A 24 -15.37 1.05 6.01
C GLY A 24 -13.91 0.85 6.44
N LYS A 25 -13.05 0.34 5.55
CA LYS A 25 -11.60 0.35 5.74
C LYS A 25 -11.05 1.72 5.35
N ARG A 26 -9.90 2.04 5.93
CA ARG A 26 -9.11 3.22 5.61
C ARG A 26 -7.85 2.87 4.82
N TRP A 27 -7.29 1.68 5.08
CA TRP A 27 -6.04 1.24 4.49
C TRP A 27 -6.11 -0.20 4.00
N LEU A 28 -5.71 -0.43 2.76
CA LEU A 28 -5.33 -1.73 2.21
C LEU A 28 -3.80 -1.85 2.28
N LEU A 29 -3.32 -2.93 2.89
CA LEU A 29 -1.89 -3.22 3.01
C LEU A 29 -1.51 -4.38 2.09
N LEU A 30 -0.46 -4.19 1.28
CA LEU A 30 0.08 -5.21 0.38
C LEU A 30 1.59 -5.36 0.60
N SER A 31 2.10 -6.55 0.34
CA SER A 31 3.51 -6.77 0.01
C SER A 31 3.78 -6.52 -1.47
N GLY A 32 5.04 -6.30 -1.83
CA GLY A 32 5.46 -6.14 -3.23
C GLY A 32 5.11 -7.35 -4.11
N GLU A 33 5.19 -8.57 -3.56
CA GLU A 33 4.86 -9.81 -4.27
C GLU A 33 3.36 -9.92 -4.61
N GLU A 34 2.49 -9.40 -3.75
CA GLU A 34 1.03 -9.45 -3.93
C GLU A 34 0.54 -8.51 -5.04
N LEU A 35 1.34 -7.52 -5.46
CA LEU A 35 0.96 -6.54 -6.49
C LEU A 35 0.54 -7.19 -7.82
N LEU A 36 1.16 -8.31 -8.20
CA LEU A 36 0.84 -9.04 -9.43
C LEU A 36 -0.59 -9.62 -9.43
N HIS A 37 -1.18 -9.78 -8.25
CA HIS A 37 -2.50 -10.36 -8.04
C HIS A 37 -3.53 -9.32 -7.57
N ALA A 38 -3.10 -8.10 -7.28
CA ALA A 38 -3.90 -7.09 -6.59
C ALA A 38 -4.75 -6.18 -7.49
N THR A 39 -4.77 -6.38 -8.81
CA THR A 39 -5.44 -5.47 -9.76
C THR A 39 -6.88 -5.11 -9.36
N ALA A 40 -7.68 -6.10 -8.94
CA ALA A 40 -9.05 -5.86 -8.50
C ALA A 40 -9.11 -5.08 -7.18
N ALA A 41 -8.27 -5.42 -6.20
CA ALA A 41 -8.21 -4.73 -4.92
C ALA A 41 -7.77 -3.26 -5.07
N LEU A 42 -6.80 -2.98 -5.95
CA LEU A 42 -6.36 -1.62 -6.28
C LEU A 42 -7.45 -0.80 -6.98
N ALA A 43 -8.25 -1.42 -7.84
CA ALA A 43 -9.36 -0.74 -8.50
C ALA A 43 -10.49 -0.42 -7.51
N PHE A 44 -10.85 -1.38 -6.66
CA PHE A 44 -11.90 -1.16 -5.66
C PHE A 44 -11.46 -0.25 -4.53
N SER A 45 -10.17 -0.21 -4.17
CA SER A 45 -9.68 0.74 -3.18
C SER A 45 -9.91 2.19 -3.61
N GLU A 46 -9.76 2.49 -4.90
CA GLU A 46 -10.10 3.82 -5.45
C GLU A 46 -11.61 4.13 -5.34
N LEU A 47 -12.46 3.14 -5.62
CA LEU A 47 -13.93 3.31 -5.58
C LEU A 47 -14.49 3.46 -4.17
N GLU A 48 -13.86 2.83 -3.19
CA GLU A 48 -14.29 2.82 -1.78
C GLU A 48 -13.51 3.83 -0.91
N ASP A 49 -12.70 4.72 -1.52
CA ASP A 49 -11.86 5.72 -0.84
C ASP A 49 -10.91 5.11 0.22
N VAL A 50 -10.33 3.95 -0.13
CA VAL A 50 -9.36 3.22 0.69
C VAL A 50 -7.95 3.51 0.22
N LEU A 51 -7.10 4.00 1.12
CA LEU A 51 -5.70 4.27 0.83
C LEU A 51 -4.92 2.96 0.70
N VAL A 52 -3.87 2.97 -0.12
CA VAL A 52 -3.05 1.78 -0.40
C VAL A 52 -1.64 2.00 0.14
N ALA A 53 -1.18 1.07 0.97
CA ALA A 53 0.20 0.98 1.40
C ALA A 53 0.84 -0.32 0.90
N VAL A 54 2.04 -0.20 0.34
CA VAL A 54 2.81 -1.32 -0.19
C VAL A 54 4.13 -1.42 0.57
N ASP A 55 4.39 -2.58 1.17
CA ASP A 55 5.70 -2.96 1.67
C ASP A 55 6.46 -3.72 0.59
N HIS A 56 7.37 -3.04 -0.10
CA HIS A 56 8.14 -3.58 -1.22
C HIS A 56 9.57 -3.98 -0.82
N ARG A 57 9.88 -3.97 0.48
CA ARG A 57 11.18 -4.38 1.01
C ARG A 57 11.51 -5.83 0.65
N GLY A 58 12.79 -6.12 0.47
CA GLY A 58 13.31 -7.44 0.13
C GLY A 58 13.15 -7.83 -1.34
N SER A 59 12.64 -6.95 -2.21
CA SER A 59 12.45 -7.21 -3.63
C SER A 59 12.71 -5.98 -4.49
N GLU A 60 13.10 -6.19 -5.74
CA GLU A 60 13.34 -5.10 -6.69
C GLU A 60 12.02 -4.42 -7.10
N VAL A 61 11.94 -3.10 -6.91
CA VAL A 61 10.75 -2.32 -7.28
C VAL A 61 10.61 -2.25 -8.80
N GLN A 62 9.55 -2.88 -9.32
CA GLN A 62 9.21 -2.82 -10.75
C GLN A 62 8.22 -1.69 -11.03
N ILE A 63 8.60 -0.76 -11.90
CA ILE A 63 7.73 0.36 -12.30
C ILE A 63 6.50 -0.17 -13.02
N GLY A 64 5.31 0.24 -12.56
CA GLY A 64 4.05 -0.25 -13.12
C GLY A 64 2.84 0.61 -12.76
N LEU A 65 1.68 0.25 -13.32
CA LEU A 65 0.42 1.00 -13.13
C LEU A 65 -0.04 1.05 -11.67
N TRP A 66 0.32 0.05 -10.86
CA TRP A 66 0.01 -0.03 -9.43
C TRP A 66 0.54 1.16 -8.63
N MET A 67 1.62 1.81 -9.09
CA MET A 67 2.18 3.00 -8.45
C MET A 67 1.17 4.14 -8.38
N ARG A 68 0.26 4.25 -9.37
CA ARG A 68 -0.78 5.30 -9.38
C ARG A 68 -1.86 5.11 -8.32
N ALA A 69 -2.11 3.86 -7.91
CA ALA A 69 -3.04 3.54 -6.84
C ALA A 69 -2.36 3.57 -5.46
N THR A 70 -1.03 3.64 -5.41
CA THR A 70 -0.25 3.53 -4.18
C THR A 70 -0.08 4.89 -3.53
N HIS A 71 -0.43 4.96 -2.24
CA HIS A 71 -0.32 6.19 -1.44
C HIS A 71 0.93 6.16 -0.58
N LEU A 72 1.27 4.99 -0.02
CA LEU A 72 2.47 4.77 0.77
C LEU A 72 3.28 3.61 0.17
N LEU A 73 4.57 3.82 -0.07
CA LEU A 73 5.51 2.77 -0.45
C LEU A 73 6.66 2.70 0.56
N LEU A 74 6.87 1.52 1.13
CA LEU A 74 8.00 1.22 2.00
C LEU A 74 9.05 0.42 1.21
N VAL A 75 10.29 0.89 1.22
CA VAL A 75 11.44 0.29 0.51
C VAL A 75 12.63 0.09 1.45
N ASP A 76 13.66 -0.62 0.96
CA ASP A 76 14.80 -1.04 1.78
C ASP A 76 15.77 0.08 2.13
N ASP A 77 16.03 1.00 1.19
CA ASP A 77 17.08 2.00 1.35
C ASP A 77 16.67 3.41 0.90
N ASP A 78 17.35 4.40 1.49
CA ASP A 78 17.07 5.81 1.29
C ASP A 78 17.37 6.31 -0.13
N ALA A 79 18.34 5.72 -0.83
CA ALA A 79 18.68 6.15 -2.18
C ALA A 79 17.53 5.81 -3.14
N LEU A 80 17.03 4.57 -3.06
CA LEU A 80 15.86 4.12 -3.82
C LEU A 80 14.61 4.94 -3.43
N ALA A 81 14.38 5.18 -2.15
CA ALA A 81 13.25 5.99 -1.70
C ALA A 81 13.30 7.42 -2.28
N ASN A 82 14.48 8.04 -2.31
CA ASN A 82 14.67 9.37 -2.87
C ASN A 82 14.42 9.42 -4.38
N GLU A 83 14.92 8.42 -5.12
CA GLU A 83 14.64 8.30 -6.55
C GLU A 83 13.13 8.20 -6.81
N LEU A 84 12.47 7.25 -6.16
CA LEU A 84 11.04 6.97 -6.37
C LEU A 84 10.14 8.15 -5.97
N ARG A 85 10.51 8.96 -4.97
CA ARG A 85 9.76 10.20 -4.63
C ARG A 85 9.65 11.15 -5.83
N THR A 86 10.64 11.15 -6.71
CA THR A 86 10.69 12.08 -7.85
C THR A 86 10.08 11.49 -9.13
N THR A 87 10.07 10.17 -9.26
CA THR A 87 9.73 9.49 -10.53
C THR A 87 8.38 8.76 -10.50
N SER A 88 7.93 8.28 -9.34
CA SER A 88 6.79 7.34 -9.26
C SER A 88 5.41 8.02 -9.20
N GLY A 89 5.33 9.25 -8.72
CA GLY A 89 4.06 9.91 -8.41
C GLY A 89 3.36 9.40 -7.14
N ILE A 90 3.99 8.51 -6.37
CA ILE A 90 3.47 8.01 -5.08
C ILE A 90 3.54 9.12 -4.03
N THR A 91 2.44 9.32 -3.30
CA THR A 91 2.30 10.39 -2.29
C THR A 91 3.40 10.35 -1.24
N ARG A 92 3.76 9.17 -0.74
CA ARG A 92 4.79 9.00 0.27
C ARG A 92 5.62 7.74 0.01
N VAL A 93 6.91 7.91 -0.22
CA VAL A 93 7.88 6.80 -0.29
C VAL A 93 8.84 6.91 0.89
N ILE A 94 9.05 5.83 1.64
CA ILE A 94 9.83 5.79 2.88
C ILE A 94 10.80 4.62 2.82
N ALA A 95 12.03 4.81 3.32
CA ALA A 95 12.89 3.73 3.75
C ALA A 95 12.82 3.61 5.27
N SER A 96 12.47 2.45 5.80
CA SER A 96 12.38 2.24 7.25
C SER A 96 12.48 0.77 7.63
N LYS A 97 12.97 0.52 8.84
CA LYS A 97 12.96 -0.81 9.47
C LYS A 97 11.68 -1.09 10.26
N ALA A 98 10.87 -0.07 10.55
CA ALA A 98 9.59 -0.26 11.23
C ALA A 98 8.56 -0.92 10.29
N ASP A 99 7.49 -1.44 10.87
CA ASP A 99 6.37 -2.00 10.12
C ASP A 99 5.63 -0.91 9.34
N VAL A 100 5.03 -1.27 8.19
CA VAL A 100 4.32 -0.33 7.32
C VAL A 100 3.19 0.39 8.05
N GLU A 101 2.53 -0.30 9.00
CA GLU A 101 1.47 0.22 9.86
C GLU A 101 1.90 1.43 10.69
N THR A 102 3.18 1.56 11.02
CA THR A 102 3.72 2.69 11.80
C THR A 102 3.74 3.99 11.00
N HIS A 103 3.65 3.90 9.67
CA HIS A 103 3.79 5.04 8.75
C HIS A 103 2.47 5.51 8.13
N LEU A 104 1.38 4.80 8.43
CA LEU A 104 0.03 5.18 8.01
C LEU A 104 -0.38 6.52 8.61
N TRP A 105 -1.31 7.24 7.97
CA TRP A 105 -1.82 8.54 8.42
C TRP A 105 -3.33 8.62 8.35
#